data_AF-A0A0R3TXJ3-F1
#
_entry.id   AF-A0A0R3TXJ3-F1
#
_cell.length_a   1.000
_cell.length_b   1.000
_cell.length_c   1.000
_cell.angle_alpha   90.00
_cell.angle_beta   90.00
_cell.angle_gamma   90.00
#
_symmetry.space_group_name_H-M   'P 1'
#
loop_
_entity.id
_entity.type
_entity.pdbx_description
1 polymer ?
#
loop_
_entity_poly.entity_id
_entity_poly.type
_entity_poly.pdbx_seq_one_letter_code
_entity_poly.pdbx_strand_id
1 'polypeptide(L)'
;MTAEIECAICLEVSVDPHTPPNCNHYYCKACFEKLQPNNGSLLCPQCRQPFKLADIKPYNVPQLPMKYCLDITCKPGNGCTKIHISDLCPRSEKLSKYSITPPTAEKVKALREEEDEVFKIPPKASYCFDITCPGGANAKCGKKHESDLLIGPLVS
;
A
#
# COMPACT_ATOMS: atom_id res chain seq x y z
N MET A 1 13.37 -9.06 5.31
CA MET A 1 12.46 -9.62 4.29
C MET A 1 12.93 -9.09 2.95
N THR A 2 13.59 -9.92 2.17
CA THR A 2 13.98 -9.61 0.78
C THR A 2 12.73 -9.66 -0.06
N ALA A 3 12.44 -8.62 -0.85
CA ALA A 3 11.36 -8.68 -1.83
C ALA A 3 11.77 -9.70 -2.90
N GLU A 4 11.08 -10.85 -2.92
CA GLU A 4 11.28 -11.88 -3.94
C GLU A 4 10.52 -11.43 -5.20
N ILE A 5 11.26 -11.10 -6.26
CA ILE A 5 10.71 -10.68 -7.54
C ILE A 5 10.68 -11.89 -8.46
N GLU A 6 9.54 -12.18 -9.07
CA GLU A 6 9.40 -13.27 -10.04
C GLU A 6 9.70 -12.77 -11.46
N CYS A 7 10.43 -13.56 -12.24
CA CYS A 7 10.74 -13.26 -13.63
C CYS A 7 9.64 -13.80 -14.55
N ALA A 8 8.97 -12.94 -15.32
CA ALA A 8 7.91 -13.37 -16.24
C ALA A 8 8.38 -14.13 -17.50
N ILE A 9 9.70 -14.31 -17.70
CA ILE A 9 10.27 -15.11 -18.80
C ILE A 9 10.54 -16.56 -18.35
N CYS A 10 11.20 -16.75 -17.21
CA CYS A 10 11.56 -18.09 -16.72
C CYS A 10 10.62 -18.62 -15.63
N LEU A 11 9.70 -17.77 -15.13
CA LEU A 11 8.72 -18.10 -14.09
C LEU A 11 9.35 -18.56 -12.75
N GLU A 12 10.57 -18.11 -12.50
CA GLU A 12 11.34 -18.40 -11.28
C GLU A 12 11.66 -17.08 -10.56
N VAL A 13 12.09 -17.19 -9.29
CA VAL A 13 12.65 -16.05 -8.55
C VAL A 13 13.81 -15.45 -9.34
N SER A 14 13.74 -14.14 -9.60
CA SER A 14 14.66 -13.47 -10.48
C SER A 14 16.07 -13.45 -9.89
N VAL A 15 17.02 -14.04 -10.60
CA VAL A 15 18.45 -13.93 -10.29
C VAL A 15 19.02 -12.74 -11.06
N ASP A 16 19.61 -11.79 -10.34
CA ASP A 16 20.15 -10.55 -10.91
C ASP A 16 19.08 -9.79 -11.73
N PRO A 17 18.01 -9.30 -11.07
CA PRO A 17 16.89 -8.64 -11.75
C PRO A 17 17.36 -7.37 -12.44
N HIS A 18 16.88 -7.16 -13.66
CA HIS A 18 17.14 -5.99 -14.48
C HIS A 18 15.81 -5.38 -14.95
N THR A 19 15.80 -4.08 -15.21
CA THR A 19 14.61 -3.34 -15.65
C THR A 19 14.87 -2.60 -16.97
N PRO A 20 13.93 -2.63 -17.94
CA PRO A 20 13.99 -1.75 -19.11
C PRO A 20 13.78 -0.29 -18.67
N PRO A 21 14.26 0.69 -19.45
CA PRO A 21 14.14 2.12 -19.12
C PRO A 21 12.71 2.65 -19.19
N ASN A 22 11.88 2.09 -20.08
CA ASN A 22 10.56 2.62 -20.44
C ASN A 22 9.41 1.90 -19.72
N CYS A 23 9.69 0.98 -18.79
CA CYS A 23 8.67 0.29 -18.01
C CYS A 23 9.23 -0.28 -16.70
N ASN A 24 8.34 -0.55 -15.74
CA ASN A 24 8.70 -1.12 -14.43
C ASN A 24 8.49 -2.64 -14.39
N HIS A 25 9.11 -3.36 -15.32
CA HIS A 25 9.07 -4.82 -15.38
C HIS A 25 10.46 -5.40 -15.13
N TYR A 26 10.51 -6.55 -14.47
CA TYR A 26 11.77 -7.14 -14.02
C TYR A 26 11.97 -8.53 -14.60
N TYR A 27 13.20 -8.79 -15.03
CA TYR A 27 13.60 -10.08 -15.56
C TYR A 27 15.04 -10.39 -15.18
N CYS A 28 15.41 -11.66 -15.15
CA CYS A 28 16.80 -12.07 -14.96
C CYS A 28 17.68 -11.49 -16.08
N LYS A 29 18.92 -11.11 -15.77
CA LYS A 29 19.91 -10.70 -16.78
C LYS A 29 20.02 -11.71 -17.93
N ALA A 30 20.16 -13.00 -17.58
CA ALA A 30 20.24 -14.08 -18.57
C ALA A 30 18.96 -14.25 -19.40
N CYS A 31 17.80 -13.81 -18.90
CA CYS A 31 16.56 -13.82 -19.67
C CYS A 31 16.51 -12.67 -20.68
N PHE A 32 17.05 -11.49 -20.34
CA PHE A 32 17.20 -10.39 -21.29
C PHE A 32 18.11 -10.73 -22.46
N GLU A 33 19.25 -11.37 -22.19
CA GLU A 33 20.22 -11.76 -23.23
C GLU A 33 19.66 -12.76 -24.24
N LYS A 34 18.62 -13.51 -23.86
CA LYS A 34 17.93 -14.47 -24.74
C LYS A 34 16.83 -13.83 -25.59
N LEU A 35 16.43 -12.60 -25.31
CA LEU A 35 15.38 -11.92 -26.08
C LEU A 35 15.88 -11.64 -27.50
N GLN A 36 15.06 -12.01 -28.48
CA GLN A 36 15.34 -11.75 -29.88
C GLN A 36 14.75 -10.38 -30.28
N PRO A 37 15.50 -9.54 -31.01
CA PRO A 37 14.99 -8.28 -31.51
C PRO A 37 13.90 -8.53 -32.55
N ASN A 38 12.81 -7.76 -32.45
CA ASN A 38 11.76 -7.69 -33.46
C ASN A 38 11.96 -6.39 -34.26
N ASN A 39 12.25 -6.50 -35.55
CA ASN A 39 12.54 -5.35 -36.43
C ASN A 39 13.64 -4.40 -35.89
N GLY A 40 14.69 -4.96 -35.30
CA GLY A 40 15.84 -4.21 -34.78
C GLY A 40 15.65 -3.59 -33.40
N SER A 41 14.49 -3.75 -32.76
CA SER A 41 14.24 -3.31 -31.37
C SER A 41 13.84 -4.47 -30.48
N LEU A 42 14.25 -4.44 -29.21
CA LEU A 42 13.74 -5.39 -28.22
C LEU A 42 12.43 -4.86 -27.66
N LEU A 43 11.48 -5.76 -27.42
CA LEU A 43 10.17 -5.43 -26.87
C LEU A 43 10.02 -6.09 -25.51
N CYS A 44 9.48 -5.34 -24.54
CA CYS A 44 9.20 -5.89 -23.22
C CYS A 44 8.12 -7.01 -23.33
N PRO A 45 8.36 -8.22 -22.81
CA PRO A 45 7.39 -9.32 -22.89
C PRO A 45 6.00 -8.99 -22.31
N GLN A 46 5.95 -8.17 -21.25
CA GLN A 46 4.68 -7.82 -20.60
C GLN A 46 3.94 -6.65 -21.26
N CYS A 47 4.62 -5.54 -21.58
CA CYS A 47 3.95 -4.34 -22.09
C CYS A 47 4.29 -3.95 -23.53
N ARG A 48 5.15 -4.74 -24.20
CA ARG A 48 5.61 -4.53 -25.58
C ARG A 48 6.27 -3.17 -25.85
N GLN A 49 6.67 -2.46 -24.80
CA GLN A 49 7.43 -1.22 -24.94
C GLN A 49 8.81 -1.51 -25.55
N PRO A 50 9.24 -0.75 -26.57
CA PRO A 50 10.55 -0.93 -27.18
C PRO A 50 11.67 -0.42 -26.27
N PHE A 51 12.80 -1.12 -26.28
CA PHE A 51 14.03 -0.74 -25.56
C PHE A 51 15.28 -1.28 -26.26
N LYS A 52 16.45 -0.77 -25.86
CA LYS A 52 17.77 -1.25 -26.30
C LYS A 52 18.46 -1.99 -25.17
N LEU A 53 19.28 -3.00 -25.49
CA LEU A 53 20.08 -3.74 -24.51
C LEU A 53 20.98 -2.84 -23.66
N ALA A 54 21.56 -1.81 -24.27
CA ALA A 54 22.45 -0.87 -23.59
C ALA A 54 21.75 -0.02 -22.51
N ASP A 55 20.42 0.11 -22.58
CA ASP A 55 19.66 0.96 -21.67
C ASP A 55 19.08 0.18 -20.47
N ILE A 56 19.26 -1.15 -20.45
CA ILE A 56 18.79 -2.01 -19.36
C ILE A 56 19.63 -1.73 -18.12
N LYS A 57 18.96 -1.51 -16.98
CA LYS A 57 19.63 -1.24 -15.70
C LYS A 57 19.42 -2.38 -14.72
N PRO A 58 20.43 -2.72 -13.90
CA PRO A 58 20.20 -3.62 -12.78
C PRO A 58 19.17 -3.00 -11.85
N TYR A 59 18.23 -3.83 -11.38
CA TYR A 59 17.34 -3.44 -10.30
C TYR A 59 18.13 -3.45 -9.00
N ASN A 60 18.50 -2.25 -8.56
CA ASN A 60 18.99 -2.07 -7.21
C ASN A 60 17.78 -1.78 -6.32
N VAL A 61 17.61 -2.59 -5.27
CA VAL A 61 16.63 -2.30 -4.22
C VAL A 61 16.95 -0.90 -3.71
N PRO A 62 16.06 0.09 -3.84
CA PRO A 62 16.31 1.42 -3.33
C PRO A 62 16.66 1.30 -1.84
N GLN A 63 17.93 1.49 -1.51
CA GLN A 63 18.37 1.63 -0.13
C GLN A 63 17.80 2.96 0.32
N LEU A 64 16.53 2.98 0.73
CA LEU A 64 15.93 4.15 1.35
C LEU A 64 16.61 4.27 2.71
N PRO A 65 17.51 5.24 2.92
CA PRO A 65 18.08 5.43 4.23
C PRO A 65 17.04 6.23 5.02
N MET A 66 15.89 5.63 5.32
CA MET A 66 15.02 6.15 6.34
C MET A 66 15.80 6.02 7.65
N LYS A 67 16.48 7.09 8.03
CA LYS A 67 17.16 7.16 9.31
C LYS A 67 16.09 7.46 10.35
N TYR A 68 15.55 6.42 10.95
CA TYR A 68 14.66 6.56 12.10
C TYR A 68 15.49 6.71 13.38
N CYS A 69 15.01 7.53 14.32
CA CYS A 69 15.56 7.62 15.65
C CYS A 69 14.94 6.53 16.53
N LEU A 70 15.71 5.50 16.91
CA LEU A 70 15.26 4.49 17.89
C LEU A 70 15.59 4.88 19.34
N ASP A 71 16.27 6.02 19.54
CA ASP A 71 16.63 6.44 20.88
C ASP A 71 15.40 7.03 21.57
N ILE A 72 14.86 6.26 22.52
CA ILE A 72 13.69 6.61 23.33
C ILE A 72 13.98 7.86 24.19
N THR A 73 15.25 8.19 24.43
CA THR A 73 15.66 9.38 25.19
C THR A 73 15.83 10.63 24.32
N CYS A 74 15.73 10.50 22.99
CA CYS A 74 15.86 11.61 22.06
C CYS A 74 14.65 12.54 22.16
N LYS A 75 14.88 13.76 22.68
CA LYS A 75 13.86 14.79 22.86
C LYS A 75 13.71 15.67 21.61
N PRO A 76 12.50 16.14 21.29
CA PRO A 76 12.30 17.19 20.30
C PRO A 76 13.17 18.42 20.63
N GLY A 77 13.91 18.94 19.65
CA GLY A 77 14.75 20.13 19.83
C GLY A 77 16.23 19.88 20.16
N ASN A 78 16.66 18.63 20.37
CA ASN A 78 18.09 18.28 20.58
C ASN A 78 18.94 18.28 19.29
N GLY A 79 18.44 18.85 18.18
CA GLY A 79 19.15 18.86 16.90
C GLY A 79 19.22 17.50 16.19
N CYS A 80 18.41 16.52 16.61
CA CYS A 80 18.32 15.22 15.94
C CYS A 80 17.74 15.40 14.52
N THR A 81 18.47 14.89 13.51
CA THR A 81 18.11 14.97 12.09
C THR A 81 17.42 13.71 11.56
N LYS A 82 17.14 12.75 12.44
CA LYS A 82 16.47 11.49 12.12
C LYS A 82 14.96 11.62 12.31
N ILE A 83 14.20 10.84 11.55
CA ILE A 83 12.73 10.78 11.65
C ILE A 83 12.36 10.08 12.96
N HIS A 84 11.58 10.69 13.85
CA HIS A 84 11.10 10.01 15.06
C HIS A 84 9.77 9.29 14.77
N ILE A 85 9.49 8.23 15.53
CA ILE A 85 8.22 7.49 15.44
C ILE A 85 7.01 8.42 15.64
N SER A 86 7.13 9.41 16.53
CA SER A 86 6.09 10.43 16.78
C SER A 86 5.82 11.34 15.58
N ASP A 87 6.78 11.47 14.65
CA ASP A 87 6.63 12.29 13.44
C ASP A 87 5.90 11.50 12.33
N LEU A 88 5.96 10.16 12.36
CA LEU A 88 5.25 9.28 11.42
C LEU A 88 3.74 9.19 11.74
N CYS A 89 3.37 9.40 13.00
CA CYS A 89 1.98 9.45 13.44
C CYS A 89 1.85 10.55 14.50
N PRO A 90 1.58 11.81 14.12
CA PRO A 90 1.35 12.87 15.09
C PRO A 90 0.12 12.49 15.92
N ARG A 91 0.37 12.00 17.13
CA ARG A 91 -0.65 11.65 18.11
C ARG A 91 -1.42 12.94 18.41
N SER A 92 -2.62 13.09 17.85
CA SER A 92 -3.51 14.14 18.32
C SER A 92 -3.71 13.93 19.82
N GLU A 93 -3.61 15.00 20.62
CA GLU A 93 -3.57 14.96 22.09
C GLU A 93 -4.84 14.39 22.78
N LYS A 94 -5.76 13.78 22.03
CA LYS A 94 -7.10 13.41 22.51
C LYS A 94 -7.25 11.93 22.94
N LEU A 95 -6.20 11.29 23.46
CA LEU A 95 -6.24 9.88 23.88
C LEU A 95 -5.73 9.68 25.31
N SER A 96 -6.33 10.36 26.29
CA SER A 96 -6.03 10.17 27.72
C SER A 96 -7.18 9.58 28.57
N LYS A 97 -8.28 9.09 27.96
CA LYS A 97 -9.50 8.80 28.74
C LYS A 97 -10.08 7.39 28.70
N TYR A 98 -9.55 6.44 27.94
CA TYR A 98 -10.14 5.09 27.90
C TYR A 98 -9.23 4.04 28.54
N SER A 99 -9.61 3.62 29.75
CA SER A 99 -9.21 2.36 30.35
C SER A 99 -9.91 1.20 29.63
N ILE A 100 -9.15 0.16 29.33
CA ILE A 100 -9.62 -1.03 28.60
C ILE A 100 -10.35 -1.95 29.58
N THR A 101 -11.62 -2.27 29.30
CA THR A 101 -12.19 -3.56 29.73
C THR A 101 -12.89 -4.24 28.55
N PRO A 102 -12.84 -5.58 28.44
CA PRO A 102 -13.27 -6.30 27.24
C PRO A 102 -14.79 -6.61 27.26
N PRO A 103 -15.52 -6.54 26.13
CA PRO A 103 -16.92 -6.95 26.06
C PRO A 103 -17.08 -8.46 25.84
N THR A 104 -18.15 -9.04 26.38
CA THR A 104 -18.43 -10.49 26.45
C THR A 104 -19.12 -11.07 25.21
N ALA A 105 -19.09 -12.41 25.15
CA ALA A 105 -19.27 -13.27 23.97
C ALA A 105 -20.68 -13.36 23.35
N GLU A 106 -21.72 -12.74 23.93
CA GLU A 106 -23.10 -12.94 23.46
C GLU A 106 -23.44 -12.24 22.14
N LYS A 107 -22.65 -11.25 21.71
CA LYS A 107 -23.00 -10.40 20.56
C LYS A 107 -22.55 -10.90 19.18
N VAL A 108 -21.91 -12.06 19.10
CA VAL A 108 -21.20 -12.50 17.88
C VAL A 108 -22.12 -13.16 16.83
N LYS A 109 -23.39 -13.50 17.15
CA LYS A 109 -24.14 -14.52 16.41
C LYS A 109 -25.14 -14.08 15.33
N ALA A 110 -25.20 -12.82 14.90
CA ALA A 110 -26.30 -12.32 14.05
C ALA A 110 -25.86 -11.58 12.76
N LEU A 111 -25.02 -12.21 11.90
CA LEU A 111 -24.49 -11.58 10.67
C LEU A 111 -24.44 -12.54 9.44
N ARG A 112 -25.60 -12.97 8.93
CA ARG A 112 -25.78 -13.66 7.63
C ARG A 112 -27.30 -13.69 7.38
N GLU A 113 -27.95 -13.24 6.31
CA GLU A 113 -27.70 -12.88 4.89
C GLU A 113 -28.67 -11.69 4.54
N GLU A 114 -28.63 -10.90 3.44
CA GLU A 114 -28.87 -11.19 2.00
C GLU A 114 -28.17 -10.17 1.06
N GLU A 115 -28.55 -9.93 -0.23
CA GLU A 115 -27.70 -9.35 -1.34
C GLU A 115 -27.97 -7.92 -1.97
N ASP A 116 -26.89 -7.19 -2.28
CA ASP A 116 -26.65 -6.12 -3.28
C ASP A 116 -27.60 -4.91 -3.55
N GLU A 117 -27.21 -3.74 -3.02
CA GLU A 117 -27.43 -2.42 -3.65
C GLU A 117 -26.06 -1.79 -3.95
N VAL A 118 -25.73 -1.66 -5.25
CA VAL A 118 -24.42 -1.21 -5.74
C VAL A 118 -24.11 0.20 -5.23
N PHE A 119 -23.13 0.23 -4.34
CA PHE A 119 -22.65 1.39 -3.64
C PHE A 119 -22.13 2.49 -4.59
N LYS A 120 -22.81 3.64 -4.67
CA LYS A 120 -22.35 4.81 -5.46
C LYS A 120 -21.78 5.92 -4.57
N ILE A 121 -20.49 6.19 -4.73
CA ILE A 121 -19.77 7.26 -4.02
C ILE A 121 -20.08 8.63 -4.67
N PRO A 122 -20.56 9.64 -3.91
CA PRO A 122 -20.77 10.98 -4.45
C PRO A 122 -19.45 11.67 -4.85
N PRO A 123 -19.42 12.46 -5.93
CA PRO A 123 -18.18 13.00 -6.52
C PRO A 123 -17.40 14.00 -5.65
N LYS A 124 -17.94 14.42 -4.49
CA LYS A 124 -17.29 15.30 -3.51
C LYS A 124 -17.20 14.70 -2.10
N ALA A 125 -17.49 13.40 -1.95
CA ALA A 125 -17.45 12.76 -0.65
C ALA A 125 -16.01 12.55 -0.19
N SER A 126 -15.62 13.18 0.93
CA SER A 126 -14.38 12.82 1.63
C SER A 126 -14.69 11.74 2.65
N TYR A 127 -14.02 10.60 2.50
CA TYR A 127 -14.12 9.51 3.45
C TYR A 127 -13.34 9.80 4.72
N CYS A 128 -13.84 9.30 5.83
CA CYS A 128 -13.09 9.34 7.07
C CYS A 128 -11.96 8.30 7.04
N PHE A 129 -10.72 8.78 6.98
CA PHE A 129 -9.50 7.96 7.09
C PHE A 129 -8.95 7.92 8.51
N ASP A 130 -9.62 8.57 9.45
CA ASP A 130 -9.24 8.56 10.85
C ASP A 130 -9.77 7.27 11.48
N ILE A 131 -8.86 6.34 11.74
CA ILE A 131 -9.17 5.02 12.33
C ILE A 131 -9.79 5.14 13.72
N THR A 132 -9.69 6.32 14.35
CA THR A 132 -10.25 6.60 15.66
C THR A 132 -11.57 7.36 15.60
N CYS A 133 -12.03 7.78 14.41
CA CYS A 133 -13.37 8.37 14.32
C CYS A 133 -14.39 7.25 14.59
N PRO A 134 -15.32 7.43 15.54
CA PRO A 134 -16.23 6.37 15.99
C PRO A 134 -17.20 5.87 14.89
N GLY A 135 -17.20 6.51 13.71
CA GLY A 135 -18.09 6.18 12.62
C GLY A 135 -19.55 6.48 12.94
N GLY A 136 -20.39 6.34 11.92
CA GLY A 136 -21.84 6.43 12.07
C GLY A 136 -22.40 7.83 11.91
N ALA A 137 -23.71 7.91 11.68
CA ALA A 137 -24.45 9.15 11.44
C ALA A 137 -24.32 10.19 12.57
N ASN A 138 -23.81 9.78 13.74
CA ASN A 138 -23.57 10.62 14.91
C ASN A 138 -22.10 11.03 15.09
N ALA A 139 -21.22 10.74 14.12
CA ALA A 139 -19.81 11.09 14.17
C ALA A 139 -19.60 12.60 14.03
N LYS A 140 -18.75 13.16 14.90
CA LYS A 140 -18.45 14.60 14.94
C LYS A 140 -17.35 15.03 13.95
N CYS A 141 -16.77 14.11 13.18
CA CYS A 141 -15.66 14.40 12.27
C CYS A 141 -16.12 14.94 10.90
N GLY A 142 -17.43 15.05 10.65
CA GLY A 142 -18.00 15.75 9.49
C GLY A 142 -17.77 15.07 8.13
N LYS A 143 -17.26 13.84 8.14
CA LYS A 143 -16.94 13.03 6.96
C LYS A 143 -17.88 11.84 6.86
N LYS A 144 -18.00 11.27 5.65
CA LYS A 144 -18.75 10.04 5.42
C LYS A 144 -17.90 8.84 5.86
N HIS A 145 -18.46 7.97 6.67
CA HIS A 145 -17.89 6.67 7.02
C HIS A 145 -18.56 5.59 6.19
N GLU A 146 -17.88 4.45 6.09
CA GLU A 146 -18.45 3.25 5.49
C GLU A 146 -19.76 2.84 6.18
N SER A 147 -19.84 3.02 7.49
CA SER A 147 -21.05 2.80 8.29
C SER A 147 -22.20 3.81 8.05
N ASP A 148 -21.94 4.92 7.35
CA ASP A 148 -22.94 5.95 7.02
C ASP A 148 -23.57 5.72 5.65
N LEU A 149 -23.01 4.76 4.91
CA LEU A 149 -23.53 4.34 3.64
C LEU A 149 -24.73 3.47 3.95
N LEU A 150 -25.90 3.96 3.60
CA LEU A 150 -27.07 3.11 3.49
C LEU A 150 -26.80 2.19 2.28
N ILE A 151 -26.06 1.11 2.50
CA ILE A 151 -26.12 -0.04 1.62
C ILE A 151 -27.57 -0.48 1.74
N GLY A 152 -28.33 -0.33 0.66
CA GLY A 152 -29.75 -0.64 0.64
C GLY A 152 -30.01 -2.07 1.11
N PRO A 153 -31.25 -2.38 1.51
CA PRO A 153 -31.59 -3.71 1.97
C PRO A 153 -31.19 -4.66 0.87
N LEU A 154 -30.46 -5.67 1.29
CA LEU A 154 -29.91 -6.61 0.37
C LEU A 154 -31.10 -7.54 -0.05
N VAL A 155 -31.61 -7.37 -1.27
CA VAL A 155 -32.88 -7.91 -1.79
C VAL A 155 -32.66 -9.31 -2.37
N SER A 156 -33.37 -10.31 -1.84
CA SER A 156 -33.55 -11.63 -2.45
C SER A 156 -34.58 -11.64 -3.60
#